data_AF-A0ABD1WS01-F1
#
_entry.id   AF-A0ABD1WS01-F1
#
_cell.length_a   1.000
_cell.length_b   1.000
_cell.length_c   1.000
_cell.angle_alpha   90.00
_cell.angle_beta   90.00
_cell.angle_gamma   90.00
#
_symmetry.space_group_name_H-M   'P 1'
#
loop_
_entity.id
_entity.type
_entity.pdbx_description
1 polymer ?
#
loop_
_entity_poly.entity_id
_entity_poly.type
_entity_poly.pdbx_seq_one_letter_code
_entity_poly.pdbx_strand_id
1 'polypeptide(L)'
;MHTMIRFSMKNFRFVIFIAFLVWPSDNVSCIAKQHKHWRHRKASVSMLETDANSPTTFNVLRYGAKGDGIADDTKAFEEAWAAACGVEGSTVVVPSGSVFLVKPVSFSGPNCQSNIAFQLDGKIIAPKSSGAWGSGLLQWIEFTKLKGITIRGEGIIDGQGSVWWKDDIPAEESDGNNSTEDSVITYIFLGFQTYGMFDKVD
;
A
#
# COMPACT_ATOMS: atom_id res chain seq x y z
N MET A 1 34.41 -68.33 -14.36
CA MET A 1 35.39 -68.28 -13.26
C MET A 1 35.93 -66.86 -13.17
N HIS A 2 35.99 -66.32 -11.94
CA HIS A 2 36.38 -64.96 -11.50
C HIS A 2 37.51 -64.29 -12.31
N THR A 3 37.60 -62.96 -12.43
CA THR A 3 37.76 -62.04 -11.28
C THR A 3 37.49 -60.58 -11.69
N MET A 4 36.61 -59.89 -10.96
CA MET A 4 36.64 -58.42 -10.83
C MET A 4 37.65 -58.05 -9.74
N ILE A 5 38.50 -57.04 -9.97
CA ILE A 5 39.15 -56.29 -8.89
C ILE A 5 38.93 -54.79 -9.10
N ARG A 6 38.45 -54.16 -8.01
CA ARG A 6 38.02 -52.78 -7.82
C ARG A 6 39.20 -51.81 -7.58
N PHE A 7 38.96 -50.57 -8.03
CA PHE A 7 39.29 -49.23 -7.48
C PHE A 7 40.69 -48.91 -6.90
N SER A 8 41.25 -47.79 -7.37
CA SER A 8 41.93 -46.83 -6.48
C SER A 8 41.85 -45.39 -7.03
N MET A 9 40.98 -44.58 -6.43
CA MET A 9 40.94 -43.13 -6.64
C MET A 9 42.10 -42.50 -5.87
N LYS A 10 43.15 -42.04 -6.57
CA LYS A 10 44.27 -41.34 -5.91
C LYS A 10 44.60 -39.94 -6.41
N ASN A 11 44.05 -39.47 -7.53
CA ASN A 11 44.48 -38.19 -8.10
C ASN A 11 43.31 -37.23 -8.41
N PHE A 12 42.44 -36.98 -7.43
CA PHE A 12 41.39 -35.93 -7.45
C PHE A 12 41.97 -34.49 -7.38
N ARG A 13 43.16 -34.27 -7.95
CA ARG A 13 43.82 -32.97 -8.05
C ARG A 13 44.08 -32.52 -9.49
N PHE A 14 43.61 -33.27 -10.47
CA PHE A 14 43.84 -32.97 -11.90
C PHE A 14 42.64 -32.41 -12.67
N VAL A 15 41.48 -32.24 -12.05
CA VAL A 15 40.26 -31.71 -12.73
C VAL A 15 40.09 -30.19 -12.57
N ILE A 16 40.90 -29.53 -11.72
CA ILE A 16 40.81 -28.07 -11.49
C ILE A 16 41.69 -27.25 -12.46
N PHE A 17 42.53 -27.89 -13.29
CA PHE A 17 43.49 -27.18 -14.16
C PHE A 17 43.01 -26.84 -15.58
N ILE A 18 41.74 -27.09 -15.94
CA ILE A 18 41.22 -26.79 -17.29
C ILE A 18 40.22 -25.63 -17.31
N ALA A 19 40.16 -24.81 -16.24
CA ALA A 19 39.21 -23.69 -16.13
C ALA A 19 39.84 -22.29 -16.30
N PHE A 20 41.13 -22.18 -16.66
CA PHE A 20 41.82 -20.87 -16.68
C PHE A 20 42.63 -20.54 -17.93
N LEU A 21 42.34 -21.15 -19.08
CA LEU A 21 42.92 -20.69 -20.34
C LEU A 21 41.83 -20.13 -21.27
N VAL A 22 41.51 -18.86 -21.03
CA VAL A 22 41.53 -17.82 -22.09
C VAL A 22 40.68 -18.21 -23.30
N TRP A 23 39.37 -17.96 -23.29
CA TRP A 23 38.78 -16.68 -23.70
C TRP A 23 39.74 -15.77 -24.48
N PRO A 24 39.57 -15.69 -25.80
CA PRO A 24 39.59 -14.38 -26.43
C PRO A 24 38.28 -14.13 -27.18
N SER A 25 37.68 -13.00 -26.81
CA SER A 25 36.74 -12.16 -27.51
C SER A 25 36.55 -12.42 -29.02
N ASP A 26 35.41 -13.00 -29.39
CA ASP A 26 34.78 -12.67 -30.66
C ASP A 26 34.19 -11.26 -30.54
N ASN A 27 34.64 -10.33 -31.39
CA ASN A 27 33.80 -9.28 -31.98
C ASN A 27 34.56 -8.62 -33.13
N VAL A 28 34.45 -9.27 -34.28
CA VAL A 28 34.80 -8.73 -35.59
C VAL A 28 34.05 -7.41 -35.82
N SER A 29 34.79 -6.37 -36.20
CA SER A 29 34.23 -5.10 -36.67
C SER A 29 33.46 -5.34 -37.97
N CYS A 30 32.14 -5.15 -37.95
CA CYS A 30 31.31 -5.16 -39.15
C CYS A 30 31.15 -3.72 -39.68
N ILE A 31 31.86 -3.45 -40.77
CA ILE A 31 31.73 -2.25 -41.60
C ILE A 31 30.32 -2.24 -42.23
N ALA A 32 29.54 -1.21 -41.93
CA ALA A 32 28.23 -0.99 -42.54
C ALA A 32 28.34 -0.82 -44.07
N LYS A 33 27.74 -1.73 -44.84
CA LYS A 33 27.36 -1.46 -46.24
C LYS A 33 25.90 -1.06 -46.28
N GLN A 34 25.66 0.21 -46.57
CA GLN A 34 24.34 0.77 -46.78
C GLN A 34 23.74 0.20 -48.06
N HIS A 35 22.71 -0.65 -47.94
CA HIS A 35 21.86 -1.04 -49.05
C HIS A 35 20.41 -0.67 -48.75
N LYS A 36 19.90 0.28 -49.53
CA LYS A 36 18.49 0.65 -49.58
C LYS A 36 17.67 -0.52 -50.11
N HIS A 37 16.74 -1.02 -49.30
CA HIS A 37 15.58 -1.74 -49.81
C HIS A 37 14.37 -1.53 -48.90
N TRP A 38 13.24 -1.13 -49.50
CA TRP A 38 11.97 -0.89 -48.82
C TRP A 38 11.38 -2.21 -48.30
N ARG A 39 11.15 -2.32 -46.99
CA ARG A 39 10.33 -3.38 -46.38
C ARG A 39 9.40 -2.83 -45.31
N HIS A 40 8.19 -3.38 -45.31
CA HIS A 40 6.98 -2.95 -44.63
C HIS A 40 7.14 -2.63 -43.14
N ARG A 41 6.48 -1.54 -42.69
CA ARG A 41 6.23 -1.23 -41.28
C ARG A 41 5.43 -2.38 -40.64
N LYS A 42 6.10 -3.28 -39.92
CA LYS A 42 5.51 -3.93 -38.75
C LYS A 42 5.84 -3.05 -37.56
N ALA A 43 4.81 -2.46 -36.96
CA ALA A 43 4.92 -1.83 -35.67
C ALA A 43 5.45 -2.86 -34.66
N SER A 44 6.60 -2.57 -34.06
CA SER A 44 7.08 -3.27 -32.88
C SER A 44 6.19 -2.87 -31.71
N VAL A 45 5.23 -3.74 -31.37
CA VAL A 45 4.58 -3.70 -30.05
C VAL A 45 5.68 -4.02 -29.05
N SER A 46 6.10 -3.04 -28.27
CA SER A 46 6.94 -3.23 -27.10
C SER A 46 6.19 -4.16 -26.16
N MET A 47 6.62 -5.42 -26.08
CA MET A 47 6.18 -6.32 -25.03
C MET A 47 6.70 -5.72 -23.71
N LEU A 48 5.79 -5.23 -22.87
CA LEU A 48 6.12 -4.92 -21.49
C LEU A 48 6.45 -6.27 -20.82
N GLU A 49 7.73 -6.54 -20.64
CA GLU A 49 8.18 -7.51 -19.67
C GLU A 49 7.76 -6.97 -18.29
N THR A 50 6.70 -7.53 -17.72
CA THR A 50 6.41 -7.34 -16.30
C THR A 50 7.47 -8.10 -15.52
N ASP A 51 8.42 -7.36 -14.95
CA ASP A 51 9.31 -7.89 -13.92
C ASP A 51 8.45 -8.46 -12.79
N ALA A 52 8.48 -9.78 -12.62
CA ALA A 52 7.60 -10.54 -11.73
C ALA A 52 7.85 -10.30 -10.23
N ASN A 53 8.58 -9.23 -9.89
CA ASN A 53 8.97 -8.89 -8.52
C ASN A 53 8.84 -7.39 -8.17
N SER A 54 8.32 -6.55 -9.07
CA SER A 54 8.00 -5.16 -8.72
C SER A 54 6.58 -5.07 -8.14
N PRO A 55 6.38 -4.48 -6.94
CA PRO A 55 5.07 -4.36 -6.33
C PRO A 55 4.15 -3.50 -7.21
N THR A 56 3.01 -4.07 -7.64
CA THR A 56 2.05 -3.35 -8.48
C THR A 56 1.36 -2.29 -7.64
N THR A 57 1.45 -1.03 -8.08
CA THR A 57 1.04 0.14 -7.27
C THR A 57 -0.15 0.87 -7.88
N PHE A 58 -1.13 1.18 -7.02
CA PHE A 58 -2.41 1.82 -7.33
C PHE A 58 -2.52 3.14 -6.56
N ASN A 59 -1.97 4.22 -7.14
CA ASN A 59 -2.01 5.54 -6.51
C ASN A 59 -3.38 6.21 -6.72
N VAL A 60 -4.04 6.62 -5.63
CA VAL A 60 -5.39 7.21 -5.64
C VAL A 60 -5.54 8.44 -6.55
N LEU A 61 -4.47 9.22 -6.76
CA LEU A 61 -4.48 10.36 -7.69
C LEU A 61 -4.69 9.91 -9.15
N ARG A 62 -4.21 8.71 -9.53
CA ARG A 62 -4.43 8.14 -10.86
C ARG A 62 -5.88 7.68 -11.09
N TYR A 63 -6.65 7.58 -10.01
CA TYR A 63 -8.07 7.24 -10.00
C TYR A 63 -8.96 8.48 -9.81
N GLY A 64 -8.39 9.68 -9.95
CA GLY A 64 -9.15 10.93 -9.97
C GLY A 64 -9.31 11.59 -8.60
N ALA A 65 -8.63 11.12 -7.55
CA ALA A 65 -8.58 11.84 -6.29
C ALA A 65 -7.90 13.21 -6.50
N LYS A 66 -8.45 14.26 -5.90
CA LYS A 66 -7.88 15.60 -5.97
C LYS A 66 -6.85 15.85 -4.87
N GLY A 67 -7.09 15.34 -3.67
CA GLY A 67 -6.16 15.52 -2.55
C GLY A 67 -6.05 16.98 -2.07
N ASP A 68 -7.12 17.77 -2.24
CA ASP A 68 -7.21 19.19 -1.86
C ASP A 68 -7.88 19.42 -0.48
N GLY A 69 -8.35 18.36 0.16
CA GLY A 69 -9.05 18.39 1.45
C GLY A 69 -10.47 18.95 1.37
N ILE A 70 -11.01 19.15 0.16
CA ILE A 70 -12.31 19.78 -0.08
C ILE A 70 -13.19 18.86 -0.92
N ALA A 71 -12.66 18.33 -2.02
CA ALA A 71 -13.39 17.43 -2.89
C ALA A 71 -13.57 16.06 -2.26
N ASP A 72 -14.74 15.47 -2.48
CA ASP A 72 -15.03 14.10 -2.07
C ASP A 72 -14.22 13.12 -2.94
N ASP A 73 -13.17 12.55 -2.35
CA ASP A 73 -12.24 11.65 -3.01
C ASP A 73 -12.63 10.16 -2.84
N THR A 74 -13.75 9.87 -2.18
CA THR A 74 -14.18 8.50 -1.81
C THR A 74 -14.21 7.57 -3.02
N LYS A 75 -14.79 8.02 -4.14
CA LYS A 75 -14.90 7.22 -5.36
C LYS A 75 -13.53 6.83 -5.94
N ALA A 76 -12.55 7.73 -5.88
CA ALA A 76 -11.20 7.44 -6.35
C ALA A 76 -10.50 6.38 -5.48
N PHE A 77 -10.75 6.41 -4.17
CA PHE A 77 -10.28 5.37 -3.25
C PHE A 77 -10.93 4.02 -3.54
N GLU A 78 -12.24 3.97 -3.77
CA GLU A 78 -12.96 2.74 -4.14
C GLU A 78 -12.43 2.13 -5.44
N GLU A 79 -12.19 2.96 -6.47
CA GLU A 79 -11.68 2.48 -7.75
C GLU A 79 -10.22 2.00 -7.65
N ALA A 80 -9.37 2.73 -6.92
CA ALA A 80 -7.99 2.31 -6.67
C ALA A 80 -7.95 0.97 -5.90
N TRP A 81 -8.80 0.82 -4.89
CA TRP A 81 -8.93 -0.42 -4.12
C TRP A 81 -9.44 -1.57 -4.97
N ALA A 82 -10.48 -1.36 -5.78
CA ALA A 82 -11.03 -2.38 -6.68
C ALA A 82 -9.97 -2.89 -7.68
N ALA A 83 -9.13 -2.00 -8.19
CA ALA A 83 -8.03 -2.37 -9.07
C ALA A 83 -6.93 -3.17 -8.33
N ALA A 84 -6.55 -2.74 -7.14
CA ALA A 84 -5.58 -3.45 -6.30
C ALA A 84 -6.07 -4.83 -5.86
N CYS A 85 -7.36 -4.96 -5.54
CA CYS A 85 -8.01 -6.20 -5.14
C CYS A 85 -7.79 -7.35 -6.12
N GLY A 86 -7.67 -7.05 -7.42
CA GLY A 86 -7.43 -8.05 -8.48
C GLY A 86 -5.99 -8.56 -8.58
N VAL A 87 -5.05 -8.00 -7.81
CA VAL A 87 -3.61 -8.25 -7.97
C VAL A 87 -2.98 -8.64 -6.64
N GLU A 88 -2.33 -9.81 -6.60
CA GLU A 88 -1.61 -10.30 -5.42
C GLU A 88 -0.40 -9.40 -5.11
N GLY A 89 -0.18 -9.13 -3.81
CA GLY A 89 0.97 -8.32 -3.38
C GLY A 89 0.90 -6.86 -3.83
N SER A 90 -0.26 -6.38 -4.27
CA SER A 90 -0.44 -5.02 -4.74
C SER A 90 -0.40 -4.00 -3.60
N THR A 91 -0.17 -2.74 -3.95
CA THR A 91 -0.16 -1.63 -2.99
C THR A 91 -1.09 -0.51 -3.45
N VAL A 92 -2.08 -0.14 -2.65
CA VAL A 92 -2.80 1.13 -2.80
C VAL A 92 -1.99 2.23 -2.14
N VAL A 93 -1.75 3.34 -2.84
CA VAL A 93 -0.91 4.45 -2.35
C VAL A 93 -1.74 5.72 -2.17
N VAL A 94 -1.71 6.25 -0.96
CA VAL A 94 -2.20 7.58 -0.58
C VAL A 94 -0.97 8.48 -0.40
N PRO A 95 -0.63 9.31 -1.40
CA PRO A 95 0.66 9.99 -1.44
C PRO A 95 0.75 11.13 -0.42
N SER A 96 1.98 11.39 0.04
CA SER A 96 2.31 12.55 0.87
C SER A 96 2.08 13.87 0.14
N GLY A 97 1.92 14.96 0.91
CA GLY A 97 1.66 16.30 0.36
C GLY A 97 0.22 16.55 -0.07
N SER A 98 -0.68 15.57 0.10
CA SER A 98 -2.10 15.68 -0.25
C SER A 98 -3.00 15.40 0.97
N VAL A 99 -4.18 16.02 0.97
CA VAL A 99 -5.23 15.83 1.98
C VAL A 99 -6.48 15.33 1.29
N PHE A 100 -6.97 14.14 1.66
CA PHE A 100 -8.09 13.49 0.99
C PHE A 100 -9.31 13.52 1.90
N LEU A 101 -10.40 14.16 1.46
CA LEU A 101 -11.67 14.07 2.14
C LEU A 101 -12.36 12.77 1.69
N VAL A 102 -12.50 11.82 2.63
CA VAL A 102 -13.07 10.50 2.36
C VAL A 102 -14.30 10.32 3.25
N LYS A 103 -15.45 10.05 2.64
CA LYS A 103 -16.70 9.70 3.33
C LYS A 103 -16.65 8.25 3.82
N PRO A 104 -17.65 7.78 4.59
CA PRO A 104 -17.70 6.39 4.99
C PRO A 104 -17.50 5.41 3.84
N VAL A 105 -16.53 4.51 3.97
CA VAL A 105 -16.10 3.59 2.92
C VAL A 105 -15.73 2.22 3.49
N SER A 106 -16.12 1.16 2.78
CA SER A 106 -15.74 -0.22 3.11
C SER A 106 -14.91 -0.81 1.98
N PHE A 107 -13.62 -1.01 2.28
CA PHE A 107 -12.68 -1.74 1.46
C PHE A 107 -12.87 -3.24 1.68
N SER A 108 -13.97 -3.75 1.12
CA SER A 108 -14.40 -5.14 1.24
C SER A 108 -13.92 -5.99 0.07
N GLY A 109 -13.62 -7.27 0.33
CA GLY A 109 -13.08 -8.10 -0.75
C GLY A 109 -12.95 -9.58 -0.48
N PRO A 110 -14.06 -10.35 -0.36
CA PRO A 110 -13.99 -11.80 -0.16
C PRO A 110 -13.21 -12.53 -1.26
N ASN A 111 -13.13 -11.93 -2.46
CA ASN A 111 -12.44 -12.44 -3.63
C ASN A 111 -11.14 -11.68 -3.94
N CYS A 112 -10.67 -10.77 -3.07
CA CYS A 112 -9.40 -10.12 -3.30
C CYS A 112 -8.24 -11.11 -3.23
N GLN A 113 -7.20 -10.82 -3.99
CA GLN A 113 -5.92 -11.50 -3.90
C GLN A 113 -5.24 -11.19 -2.55
N SER A 114 -4.27 -12.03 -2.19
CA SER A 114 -3.55 -11.94 -0.92
C SER A 114 -2.54 -10.80 -0.86
N ASN A 115 -2.17 -10.43 0.37
CA ASN A 115 -1.02 -9.57 0.67
C ASN A 115 -1.13 -8.15 0.09
N ILE A 116 -2.33 -7.58 0.05
CA ILE A 116 -2.54 -6.21 -0.39
C ILE A 116 -2.01 -5.26 0.70
N ALA A 117 -1.21 -4.28 0.30
CA ALA A 117 -0.76 -3.20 1.16
C ALA A 117 -1.59 -1.92 0.92
N PHE A 118 -1.95 -1.25 1.99
CA PHE A 118 -2.47 0.11 1.98
C PHE A 118 -1.40 1.03 2.55
N GLN A 119 -0.75 1.78 1.68
CA GLN A 119 0.34 2.69 2.02
C GLN A 119 -0.21 4.12 2.16
N LEU A 120 -0.29 4.58 3.40
CA LEU A 120 -0.77 5.89 3.79
C LEU A 120 0.41 6.80 4.13
N ASP A 121 0.80 7.66 3.19
CA ASP A 121 1.84 8.69 3.40
C ASP A 121 1.24 10.12 3.42
N GLY A 122 0.02 10.29 2.91
CA GLY A 122 -0.75 11.53 2.93
C GLY A 122 -1.65 11.68 4.16
N LYS A 123 -2.60 12.61 4.08
CA LYS A 123 -3.61 12.80 5.13
C LYS A 123 -5.00 12.42 4.61
N ILE A 124 -5.75 11.61 5.36
CA ILE A 124 -7.17 11.36 5.13
C ILE A 124 -7.96 12.09 6.21
N ILE A 125 -8.98 12.86 5.83
CA ILE A 125 -9.87 13.57 6.76
C ILE A 125 -11.31 13.09 6.59
N ALA A 126 -12.03 12.99 7.71
CA ALA A 126 -13.45 12.67 7.69
C ALA A 126 -14.31 13.91 7.39
N PRO A 127 -15.57 13.75 6.97
CA PRO A 127 -16.49 14.87 6.85
C PRO A 127 -16.87 15.46 8.22
N LYS A 128 -16.86 16.80 8.32
CA LYS A 128 -17.25 17.55 9.53
C LYS A 128 -18.74 17.55 9.85
N SER A 129 -19.61 17.17 8.91
CA SER A 129 -21.06 17.21 9.13
C SER A 129 -21.64 15.81 9.23
N SER A 130 -22.45 15.54 10.26
CA SER A 130 -23.12 14.26 10.48
C SER A 130 -23.96 13.81 9.27
N GLY A 131 -24.57 14.76 8.54
CA GLY A 131 -25.32 14.46 7.32
C GLY A 131 -24.48 13.86 6.17
N ALA A 132 -23.17 14.11 6.14
CA ALA A 132 -22.28 13.54 5.11
C ALA A 132 -21.94 12.05 5.34
N TRP A 133 -22.30 11.51 6.50
CA TRP A 133 -22.07 10.10 6.87
C TRP A 133 -23.18 9.17 6.39
N GLY A 134 -24.34 9.70 6.05
CA GLY A 134 -25.51 8.91 5.67
C GLY A 134 -26.03 8.03 6.81
N SER A 135 -26.83 7.01 6.48
CA SER A 135 -27.49 6.12 7.45
C SER A 135 -26.92 4.68 7.45
N GLY A 136 -25.83 4.43 6.73
CA GLY A 136 -25.46 3.07 6.28
C GLY A 136 -24.28 2.41 6.97
N LEU A 137 -23.23 3.16 7.32
CA LEU A 137 -22.00 2.62 7.92
C LEU A 137 -21.77 3.25 9.30
N LEU A 138 -21.61 2.39 10.32
CA LEU A 138 -21.24 2.81 11.68
C LEU A 138 -19.73 3.05 11.83
N GLN A 139 -18.94 2.65 10.82
CA GLN A 139 -17.50 2.79 10.76
C GLN A 139 -17.14 3.72 9.61
N TRP A 140 -16.18 4.62 9.85
CA TRP A 140 -15.70 5.53 8.83
C TRP A 140 -14.92 4.82 7.71
N ILE A 141 -13.88 4.09 8.07
CA ILE A 141 -13.06 3.33 7.12
C ILE A 141 -13.01 1.90 7.62
N GLU A 142 -13.50 0.98 6.81
CA GLU A 142 -13.51 -0.45 7.12
C GLU A 142 -12.67 -1.21 6.10
N PHE A 143 -11.80 -2.11 6.58
CA PHE A 143 -11.16 -3.14 5.77
C PHE A 143 -11.73 -4.50 6.19
N THR A 144 -12.39 -5.22 5.29
CA THR A 144 -13.15 -6.41 5.69
C THR A 144 -13.12 -7.52 4.65
N LYS A 145 -13.20 -8.78 5.12
CA LYS A 145 -13.19 -10.00 4.29
C LYS A 145 -11.92 -10.16 3.42
N LEU A 146 -10.74 -9.78 3.92
CA LEU A 146 -9.48 -9.81 3.18
C LEU A 146 -8.57 -10.97 3.59
N LYS A 147 -7.68 -11.39 2.68
CA LYS A 147 -6.68 -12.46 2.90
C LYS A 147 -5.29 -11.86 3.11
N GLY A 148 -5.08 -11.30 4.29
CA GLY A 148 -3.85 -10.58 4.61
C GLY A 148 -3.87 -9.17 4.01
N ILE A 149 -3.92 -8.18 4.90
CA ILE A 149 -3.77 -6.76 4.57
C ILE A 149 -2.65 -6.20 5.42
N THR A 150 -1.83 -5.34 4.84
CA THR A 150 -0.85 -4.53 5.58
C THR A 150 -1.20 -3.07 5.44
N ILE A 151 -1.43 -2.37 6.55
CA ILE A 151 -1.54 -0.90 6.56
C ILE A 151 -0.20 -0.36 7.04
N ARG A 152 0.41 0.55 6.28
CA ARG A 152 1.74 1.12 6.55
C ARG A 152 1.84 2.56 6.07
N GLY A 153 2.94 3.22 6.41
CA GLY A 153 3.24 4.60 6.01
C GLY A 153 3.25 5.55 7.21
N GLU A 154 3.65 6.79 6.97
CA GLU A 154 3.83 7.84 7.99
C GLU A 154 2.73 8.91 7.94
N GLY A 155 1.67 8.66 7.18
CA GLY A 155 0.56 9.58 6.98
C GLY A 155 -0.40 9.65 8.17
N ILE A 156 -1.47 10.44 7.99
CA ILE A 156 -2.41 10.79 9.06
C ILE A 156 -3.83 10.38 8.65
N ILE A 157 -4.55 9.75 9.57
CA ILE A 157 -6.01 9.62 9.50
C ILE A 157 -6.57 10.56 10.57
N ASP A 158 -7.39 11.53 10.16
CA ASP A 158 -7.97 12.55 11.04
C ASP A 158 -9.50 12.42 10.99
N GLY A 159 -10.05 11.86 12.06
CA GLY A 159 -11.48 11.57 12.19
C GLY A 159 -12.36 12.80 12.31
N GLN A 160 -11.81 13.98 12.57
CA GLN A 160 -12.57 15.22 12.77
C GLN A 160 -13.75 15.08 13.75
N GLY A 161 -13.64 14.17 14.72
CA GLY A 161 -14.78 13.69 15.51
C GLY A 161 -15.34 14.69 16.53
N SER A 162 -14.67 15.82 16.75
CA SER A 162 -15.10 16.85 17.72
C SER A 162 -16.53 17.38 17.53
N VAL A 163 -17.11 17.17 16.36
CA VAL A 163 -18.50 17.50 16.05
C VAL A 163 -19.52 16.56 16.71
N TRP A 164 -19.06 15.42 17.26
CA TRP A 164 -19.91 14.39 17.87
C TRP A 164 -19.92 14.41 19.40
N TRP A 165 -18.93 15.02 20.06
CA TRP A 165 -18.78 15.00 21.53
C TRP A 165 -18.67 16.38 22.18
N LYS A 166 -18.94 17.47 21.44
CA LYS A 166 -18.91 18.84 21.99
C LYS A 166 -20.08 19.16 22.93
N ASP A 167 -21.06 18.28 23.03
CA ASP A 167 -22.23 18.48 23.89
C ASP A 167 -22.06 17.95 25.32
N ASP A 168 -20.93 17.29 25.65
CA ASP A 168 -20.73 16.59 26.94
C ASP A 168 -19.67 17.21 27.87
N ILE A 169 -19.40 18.52 27.77
CA ILE A 169 -18.65 19.22 28.83
C ILE A 169 -19.66 20.03 29.65
N PRO A 170 -20.08 19.59 30.85
CA PRO A 170 -20.71 20.48 31.80
C PRO A 170 -19.74 21.64 32.02
N ALA A 171 -20.21 22.87 31.82
CA ALA A 171 -19.43 24.05 32.16
C ALA A 171 -19.11 23.97 33.66
N GLU A 172 -17.88 23.61 34.02
CA GLU A 172 -17.42 23.83 35.38
C GLU A 172 -17.35 25.34 35.59
N GLU A 173 -18.28 25.82 36.41
CA GLU A 173 -18.26 27.14 37.00
C GLU A 173 -16.95 27.28 37.78
N SER A 174 -16.02 28.07 37.24
CA SER A 174 -14.71 28.28 37.81
C SER A 174 -14.82 29.11 39.08
N ASP A 175 -14.95 28.46 40.24
CA ASP A 175 -14.66 29.10 41.52
C ASP A 175 -13.15 29.10 41.73
N GLY A 176 -12.56 30.29 41.69
CA GLY A 176 -11.12 30.48 41.74
C GLY A 176 -10.53 30.12 43.10
N ASN A 177 -9.64 29.12 43.11
CA ASN A 177 -8.44 29.17 43.94
C ASN A 177 -7.31 28.35 43.30
N ASN A 178 -6.09 28.78 43.64
CA ASN A 178 -4.85 28.41 42.99
C ASN A 178 -4.27 27.10 43.56
N SER A 179 -3.48 26.42 42.73
CA SER A 179 -2.46 25.41 43.05
C SER A 179 -2.89 24.06 43.64
N THR A 180 -2.92 23.03 42.78
CA THR A 180 -2.02 21.86 42.83
C THR A 180 -1.99 21.19 41.45
N GLU A 181 -0.80 20.74 41.02
CA GLU A 181 -0.68 19.71 39.99
C GLU A 181 -1.50 18.50 40.44
N ASP A 182 -2.65 18.26 39.84
CA ASP A 182 -3.37 17.01 40.03
C ASP A 182 -3.65 16.36 38.68
N SER A 183 -3.06 15.18 38.56
CA SER A 183 -3.17 14.26 37.45
C SER A 183 -4.62 13.82 37.31
N VAL A 184 -5.39 14.46 36.42
CA VAL A 184 -6.68 13.91 35.98
C VAL A 184 -6.45 12.90 34.84
N ILE A 185 -5.61 11.90 35.12
CA ILE A 185 -5.70 10.61 34.46
C ILE A 185 -6.76 9.83 35.22
N THR A 186 -8.03 9.93 34.83
CA THR A 186 -9.07 9.01 35.33
C THR A 186 -10.09 8.71 34.23
N TYR A 187 -9.79 7.60 33.54
CA TYR A 187 -10.66 6.54 33.03
C TYR A 187 -12.17 6.77 33.02
N ILE A 188 -12.80 6.50 31.86
CA ILE A 188 -14.15 5.92 31.58
C ILE A 188 -14.41 6.23 30.07
N PHE A 189 -14.45 5.29 29.10
CA PHE A 189 -15.20 4.04 29.02
C PHE A 189 -14.43 2.93 28.27
N LEU A 190 -14.15 1.82 28.96
CA LEU A 190 -14.28 0.49 28.37
C LEU A 190 -15.73 0.05 28.62
N GLY A 191 -16.56 0.01 27.58
CA GLY A 191 -17.95 -0.44 27.67
C GLY A 191 -18.66 -0.38 26.32
N PHE A 192 -18.91 -1.55 25.74
CA PHE A 192 -19.65 -1.79 24.49
C PHE A 192 -21.00 -1.03 24.43
N GLN A 193 -21.24 -0.24 23.36
CA GLN A 193 -22.31 -0.46 22.37
C GLN A 193 -22.24 0.63 21.27
N THR A 194 -21.86 0.21 20.05
CA THR A 194 -22.19 0.82 18.74
C THR A 194 -22.13 2.34 18.58
N TYR A 195 -20.97 2.92 18.24
CA TYR A 195 -20.80 4.00 17.23
C TYR A 195 -19.28 4.13 17.04
N GLY A 196 -18.76 3.61 15.92
CA GLY A 196 -17.32 3.57 15.68
C GLY A 196 -16.82 4.91 15.18
N MET A 197 -16.26 5.73 16.06
CA MET A 197 -15.43 6.86 15.65
C MET A 197 -14.38 7.13 16.72
N PHE A 198 -13.14 6.69 16.49
CA PHE A 198 -12.01 7.04 17.34
C PHE A 198 -11.37 8.32 16.83
N ASP A 199 -11.27 9.33 17.69
CA ASP A 199 -10.01 10.05 17.89
C ASP A 199 -9.96 10.74 19.26
N LYS A 200 -9.13 10.18 20.14
CA LYS A 200 -8.24 10.93 21.02
C LYS A 200 -6.99 10.08 21.23
N VAL A 201 -5.88 10.50 20.63
CA VAL A 201 -4.52 10.03 20.99
C VAL A 201 -3.77 11.27 21.45
N ASP A 202 -3.04 11.09 22.56
CA ASP A 202 -2.53 12.10 23.50
C ASP A 202 -1.84 13.34 22.90
#